data_AF-A0A6J3G0S0-F1
#
_entry.id   AF-A0A6J3G0S0-F1
#
_cell.length_a   1.000
_cell.length_b   1.000
_cell.length_c   1.000
_cell.angle_alpha   90.00
_cell.angle_beta   90.00
_cell.angle_gamma   90.00
#
_symmetry.space_group_name_H-M   'P 1'
#
loop_
_entity.id
_entity.type
_entity.pdbx_description
1 polymer ?
#
loop_
_entity_poly.entity_id
_entity_poly.type
_entity_poly.pdbx_seq_one_letter_code
_entity_poly.pdbx_strand_id
1 'polypeptide(L)'
;MPHSKQPSHFQSLMLLQWPLSYLAIFWILQPLFIYLLFTSLWPLPVLYFAWLFLDWKTPERGGRRSAWVRNWCVWTYIRDYFPITILKTKDLSPEHNYLMGVHPHGLLTFGAFCNFCTEATGFSKTFPGITPHLATLSWFFKIPLVREYLMAKGVCSVSQPAIDYLLSHGTGNLVGIVVGGVGEALQSVPNTTTLILQKRKGFVRTALQHGAHLVPTFTFGETEVYDQVLFHKDSRMYKFQSCFRRIFGFYFCVFYGKSFWPGSTGLLPYSQPIVTVVGEPLPLPQIEKPSKEMVDKYHALYIDALHKLFDQHKTHYGCPETQKLVFL
;
A
#
# COMPACT_ATOMS: atom_id res chain seq x y z
N MET A 1 8.54 29.09 -1.73
CA MET A 1 8.72 27.65 -1.46
C MET A 1 9.72 27.52 -0.33
N PRO A 2 9.41 26.87 0.80
CA PRO A 2 10.43 26.61 1.80
C PRO A 2 11.50 25.73 1.15
N HIS A 3 12.77 26.15 1.26
CA HIS A 3 13.92 25.40 0.76
C HIS A 3 13.94 24.03 1.43
N SER A 4 13.33 23.02 0.81
CA SER A 4 13.48 21.64 1.27
C SER A 4 14.96 21.29 1.16
N LYS A 5 15.60 20.95 2.28
CA LYS A 5 17.00 20.50 2.26
C LYS A 5 17.15 19.34 1.27
N GLN A 6 18.17 19.40 0.42
CA GLN A 6 18.53 18.28 -0.43
C GLN A 6 18.88 17.08 0.46
N PRO A 7 18.33 15.88 0.21
CA PRO A 7 18.78 14.69 0.91
C PRO A 7 20.27 14.47 0.66
N SER A 8 20.98 13.94 1.65
CA SER A 8 22.35 13.46 1.41
C SER A 8 22.31 12.31 0.38
N HIS A 9 23.45 12.00 -0.25
CA HIS A 9 23.54 10.83 -1.14
C HIS A 9 23.14 9.54 -0.42
N PHE A 10 23.49 9.42 0.86
CA PHE A 10 23.09 8.29 1.69
C PHE A 10 21.56 8.24 1.89
N GLN A 11 20.93 9.35 2.26
CA GLN A 11 19.46 9.39 2.41
C GLN A 11 18.74 9.13 1.09
N SER A 12 19.28 9.62 -0.02
CA SER A 12 18.78 9.36 -1.37
C SER A 12 18.84 7.87 -1.73
N LEU A 13 19.94 7.19 -1.38
CA LEU A 13 20.06 5.74 -1.53
C LEU A 13 19.03 5.00 -0.68
N MET A 14 18.76 5.45 0.55
CA MET A 14 17.74 4.85 1.41
C MET A 14 16.33 5.01 0.82
N LEU A 15 16.01 6.16 0.23
CA LEU A 15 14.73 6.38 -0.46
C LEU A 15 14.57 5.49 -1.69
N LEU A 16 15.67 5.26 -2.42
CA LEU A 16 15.70 4.40 -3.59
C LEU A 16 15.88 2.91 -3.25
N GLN A 17 15.97 2.54 -1.97
CA GLN A 17 16.24 1.16 -1.56
C GLN A 17 15.22 0.19 -2.16
N TRP A 18 13.94 0.54 -2.18
CA TRP A 18 12.88 -0.27 -2.78
C TRP A 18 12.99 -0.47 -4.28
N PRO A 19 12.96 0.59 -5.12
CA PRO A 19 13.08 0.43 -6.55
C PRO A 19 14.40 -0.26 -6.93
N LEU A 20 15.51 0.07 -6.25
CA LEU A 20 16.79 -0.60 -6.47
C LEU A 20 16.76 -2.08 -6.08
N SER A 21 16.08 -2.45 -5.00
CA SER A 21 15.93 -3.86 -4.60
C SER A 21 15.14 -4.65 -5.64
N TYR A 22 14.03 -4.10 -6.16
CA TYR A 22 13.28 -4.78 -7.21
C TYR A 22 14.08 -4.88 -8.50
N LEU A 23 14.79 -3.81 -8.90
CA LEU A 23 15.67 -3.85 -10.07
C LEU A 23 16.79 -4.89 -9.90
N ALA A 24 17.42 -4.97 -8.73
CA ALA A 24 18.43 -5.99 -8.43
C ALA A 24 17.84 -7.41 -8.47
N ILE A 25 16.65 -7.62 -7.90
CA ILE A 25 15.97 -8.92 -7.95
C ILE A 25 15.69 -9.32 -9.41
N PHE A 26 15.09 -8.42 -10.21
CA PHE A 26 14.69 -8.73 -11.58
C PHE A 26 15.87 -8.87 -12.55
N TRP A 27 16.86 -7.99 -12.47
CA TRP A 27 17.92 -7.89 -13.48
C TRP A 27 19.22 -8.58 -13.08
N ILE A 28 19.40 -8.90 -11.80
CA ILE A 28 20.63 -9.54 -11.31
C ILE A 28 20.31 -10.90 -10.72
N LEU A 29 19.50 -10.96 -9.65
CA LEU A 29 19.31 -12.20 -8.90
C LEU A 29 18.54 -13.25 -9.69
N GLN A 30 17.48 -12.88 -10.40
CA GLN A 30 16.68 -13.79 -11.23
C GLN A 30 17.50 -14.40 -12.38
N PRO A 31 18.19 -13.62 -13.25
CA PRO A 31 19.08 -14.18 -14.26
C PRO A 31 20.21 -15.02 -13.69
N LEU A 32 20.81 -14.59 -12.56
CA LEU A 32 21.82 -15.37 -11.87
C LEU A 32 21.27 -16.73 -11.44
N PHE A 33 20.07 -16.77 -10.86
CA PHE A 33 19.43 -18.02 -10.42
C PHE A 33 19.19 -18.99 -11.59
N ILE A 34 18.77 -18.45 -12.73
CA ILE A 34 18.60 -19.22 -13.96
C ILE A 34 19.96 -19.71 -14.48
N TYR A 35 20.98 -18.85 -14.50
CA TYR A 35 22.33 -19.22 -14.92
C TYR A 35 22.92 -20.34 -14.05
N LEU A 36 22.72 -20.30 -12.73
CA LEU A 36 23.22 -21.31 -11.80
C LEU A 36 22.68 -22.72 -12.12
N LEU A 37 21.50 -22.86 -12.73
CA LEU A 37 20.97 -24.15 -13.19
C LEU A 37 21.87 -24.84 -14.22
N PHE A 38 22.73 -24.09 -14.92
CA PHE A 38 23.65 -24.57 -15.95
C PHE A 38 25.09 -24.72 -15.42
N THR A 39 25.30 -24.67 -14.11
CA THR A 39 26.61 -24.80 -13.45
C THR A 39 26.63 -25.95 -12.45
N SER A 40 27.79 -26.24 -11.84
CA SER A 40 27.88 -27.21 -10.73
C SER A 40 27.05 -26.80 -9.49
N LEU A 41 26.62 -25.53 -9.42
CA LEU A 41 25.78 -24.99 -8.35
C LEU A 41 24.27 -25.16 -8.61
N TRP A 42 23.86 -25.89 -9.65
CA TRP A 42 22.45 -26.17 -9.97
C TRP A 42 21.59 -26.72 -8.81
N PRO A 43 22.14 -27.45 -7.79
CA PRO A 43 21.31 -27.90 -6.68
C PRO A 43 20.68 -26.74 -5.90
N LEU A 44 21.33 -25.57 -5.83
CA LEU A 44 20.81 -24.41 -5.11
C LEU A 44 19.47 -23.90 -5.67
N PRO A 45 19.36 -23.57 -6.98
CA PRO A 45 18.09 -23.15 -7.54
C PRO A 45 17.05 -24.26 -7.56
N VAL A 46 17.42 -25.52 -7.78
CA VAL A 46 16.46 -26.64 -7.73
C VAL A 46 15.85 -26.82 -6.35
N LEU A 47 16.65 -26.79 -5.29
CA LEU A 47 16.14 -26.89 -3.92
C LEU A 47 15.21 -25.72 -3.57
N TYR A 48 15.56 -24.50 -4.00
CA TYR A 48 14.69 -23.35 -3.82
C TYR A 48 13.37 -23.49 -4.59
N PHE A 49 13.39 -23.93 -5.86
CA PHE A 49 12.15 -24.12 -6.64
C PHE A 49 11.29 -25.25 -6.09
N ALA A 50 11.90 -26.32 -5.59
CA ALA A 50 11.19 -27.39 -4.89
C ALA A 50 10.50 -26.86 -3.63
N TRP A 51 11.22 -26.10 -2.80
CA TRP A 51 10.64 -25.42 -1.65
C TRP A 51 9.54 -24.42 -2.04
N LEU A 52 9.74 -23.65 -3.10
CA LEU A 52 8.79 -22.67 -3.63
C LEU A 52 7.46 -23.33 -4.01
N PHE A 53 7.52 -24.52 -4.62
CA PHE A 53 6.36 -25.32 -4.99
C PHE A 53 5.60 -25.81 -3.75
N LEU A 54 6.30 -26.35 -2.76
CA LEU A 54 5.71 -26.76 -1.49
C LEU A 54 5.09 -25.58 -0.73
N ASP A 55 5.71 -24.41 -0.85
CA ASP A 55 5.31 -23.17 -0.19
C ASP A 55 4.30 -22.33 -0.99
N TRP A 56 3.79 -22.82 -2.12
CA TRP A 56 3.05 -22.01 -3.08
C TRP A 56 1.87 -21.21 -2.48
N LYS A 57 1.21 -21.78 -1.46
CA LYS A 57 0.01 -21.20 -0.82
C LYS A 57 0.29 -20.21 0.31
N THR A 58 1.52 -20.04 0.75
CA THR A 58 1.87 -19.18 1.89
C THR A 58 1.46 -17.71 1.73
N PRO A 59 1.57 -17.07 0.55
CA PRO A 59 1.07 -15.71 0.34
C PRO A 59 -0.45 -15.56 0.56
N GLU A 60 -1.21 -16.64 0.38
CA GLU A 60 -2.65 -16.70 0.61
C GLU A 60 -3.00 -17.12 2.05
N ARG A 61 -2.00 -17.33 2.91
CA ARG A 61 -2.17 -17.79 4.29
C ARG A 61 -1.49 -16.87 5.31
N GLY A 62 -1.53 -15.56 5.05
CA GLY A 62 -0.94 -14.52 5.91
C GLY A 62 0.56 -14.28 5.70
N GLY A 63 1.20 -15.01 4.79
CA GLY A 63 2.60 -14.80 4.42
C GLY A 63 3.59 -15.20 5.49
N ARG A 64 4.80 -14.61 5.44
CA ARG A 64 5.89 -14.85 6.40
C ARG A 64 6.53 -13.54 6.84
N ARG A 65 5.88 -12.90 7.79
CA ARG A 65 6.34 -11.64 8.37
C ARG A 65 7.65 -11.85 9.15
N SER A 66 8.64 -10.98 8.92
CA SER A 66 9.92 -11.02 9.63
C SER A 66 10.07 -9.77 10.48
N ALA A 67 10.13 -9.95 11.80
CA ALA A 67 10.37 -8.85 12.72
C ALA A 67 11.70 -8.13 12.40
N TRP A 68 12.73 -8.88 12.01
CA TRP A 68 14.03 -8.32 11.64
C TRP A 68 13.94 -7.39 10.42
N VAL A 69 13.30 -7.85 9.33
CA VAL A 69 13.14 -7.02 8.11
C VAL A 69 12.31 -5.79 8.40
N ARG A 70 11.24 -5.91 9.19
CA ARG A 70 10.37 -4.77 9.55
C ARG A 70 11.03 -3.71 10.43
N ASN A 71 12.12 -4.06 11.11
CA ASN A 71 12.90 -3.17 11.97
C ASN A 71 14.22 -2.69 11.32
N TRP A 72 14.42 -2.90 10.02
CA TRP A 72 15.61 -2.36 9.34
C TRP A 72 15.68 -0.83 9.44
N CYS A 73 16.89 -0.32 9.69
CA CYS A 73 17.14 1.10 9.88
C CYS A 73 16.77 1.96 8.66
N VAL A 74 16.83 1.40 7.44
CA VAL A 74 16.41 2.07 6.20
C VAL A 74 14.99 2.64 6.31
N TRP A 75 14.06 1.96 6.99
CA TRP A 75 12.68 2.43 7.14
C TRP A 75 12.59 3.69 8.00
N THR A 76 13.45 3.82 9.00
CA THR A 76 13.57 5.03 9.82
C THR A 76 14.07 6.21 8.99
N TYR A 77 15.03 6.00 8.09
CA TYR A 77 15.48 7.07 7.18
C TYR A 77 14.39 7.52 6.20
N ILE A 78 13.58 6.60 5.69
CA ILE A 78 12.43 6.94 4.84
C ILE A 78 11.40 7.73 5.65
N ARG A 79 11.05 7.26 6.86
CA ARG A 79 10.14 7.97 7.76
C ARG A 79 10.60 9.40 8.03
N ASP A 80 11.87 9.59 8.35
CA ASP A 80 12.44 10.89 8.73
C ASP A 80 12.61 11.84 7.55
N TYR A 81 12.69 11.31 6.31
CA TYR A 81 12.72 12.13 5.11
C TYR A 81 11.36 12.78 4.80
N PHE A 82 10.27 12.05 5.05
CA PHE A 82 8.89 12.45 4.79
C PHE A 82 8.10 12.85 6.05
N PRO A 83 8.77 13.14 7.17
CA PRO A 83 8.17 13.07 8.51
C PRO A 83 6.91 12.19 8.66
N ILE A 84 7.00 10.88 8.38
CA ILE A 84 5.83 10.00 8.35
C ILE A 84 5.30 9.74 9.75
N THR A 85 3.99 9.97 9.94
CA THR A 85 3.31 9.72 11.21
C THR A 85 2.01 8.96 11.03
N ILE A 86 1.59 8.27 12.10
CA ILE A 86 0.31 7.59 12.20
C ILE A 86 -0.46 8.11 13.41
N LEU A 87 -1.69 8.56 13.18
CA LEU A 87 -2.62 9.02 14.20
C LEU A 87 -3.77 8.02 14.31
N LYS A 88 -4.05 7.54 15.52
CA LYS A 88 -5.26 6.76 15.80
C LYS A 88 -6.33 7.66 16.42
N THR A 89 -7.56 7.56 15.95
CA THR A 89 -8.70 8.27 16.59
C THR A 89 -9.37 7.44 17.68
N LYS A 90 -9.26 6.11 17.59
CA LYS A 90 -9.80 5.12 18.54
C LYS A 90 -8.86 3.93 18.66
N ASP A 91 -8.98 3.22 19.79
CA ASP A 91 -8.32 1.93 19.96
C ASP A 91 -9.01 0.86 19.12
N LEU A 92 -8.20 -0.09 18.63
CA LEU A 92 -8.65 -1.29 17.95
C LEU A 92 -8.47 -2.45 18.93
N SER A 93 -9.56 -3.13 19.29
CA SER A 93 -9.53 -4.31 20.14
C SER A 93 -8.90 -5.49 19.40
N PRO A 94 -7.94 -6.23 19.99
CA PRO A 94 -7.38 -7.44 19.39
C PRO A 94 -8.37 -8.61 19.33
N GLU A 95 -9.58 -8.45 19.89
CA GLU A 95 -10.65 -9.45 19.83
C GLU A 95 -11.37 -9.46 18.47
N HIS A 96 -11.17 -8.43 17.65
CA HIS A 96 -11.83 -8.31 16.34
C HIS A 96 -10.81 -8.30 15.20
N ASN A 97 -11.28 -8.72 14.03
CA ASN A 97 -10.55 -8.52 12.79
C ASN A 97 -11.08 -7.27 12.08
N TYR A 98 -10.21 -6.65 11.31
CA TYR A 98 -10.45 -5.36 10.69
C TYR A 98 -10.10 -5.39 9.22
N LEU A 99 -10.94 -4.73 8.41
CA LEU A 99 -10.64 -4.46 7.03
C LEU A 99 -10.57 -2.94 6.84
N MET A 100 -9.35 -2.47 6.57
CA MET A 100 -9.02 -1.06 6.48
C MET A 100 -8.96 -0.64 5.01
N GLY A 101 -9.73 0.37 4.64
CA GLY A 101 -9.55 1.01 3.33
C GLY A 101 -8.51 2.12 3.46
N VAL A 102 -7.39 1.96 2.76
CA VAL A 102 -6.26 2.89 2.76
C VAL A 102 -6.43 3.85 1.58
N HIS A 103 -6.48 5.15 1.87
CA HIS A 103 -6.67 6.21 0.88
C HIS A 103 -5.70 7.37 1.11
N PRO A 104 -5.26 8.11 0.08
CA PRO A 104 -5.25 7.70 -1.32
C PRO A 104 -4.16 6.65 -1.60
N HIS A 105 -4.18 6.03 -2.80
CA HIS A 105 -3.14 5.09 -3.23
C HIS A 105 -1.78 5.77 -3.44
N GLY A 106 -1.72 7.04 -3.88
CA GLY A 106 -0.44 7.63 -4.29
C GLY A 106 0.29 6.80 -5.37
N LEU A 107 1.52 7.20 -5.72
CA LEU A 107 2.34 6.44 -6.69
C LEU A 107 3.05 5.23 -6.05
N LEU A 108 3.76 5.45 -4.93
CA LEU A 108 4.56 4.44 -4.24
C LEU A 108 4.06 4.09 -2.84
N THR A 109 2.95 4.67 -2.36
CA THR A 109 2.34 4.38 -1.05
C THR A 109 3.32 4.45 0.14
N PHE A 110 4.17 5.48 0.22
CA PHE A 110 5.21 5.55 1.26
C PHE A 110 4.61 5.55 2.67
N GLY A 111 3.54 6.31 2.90
CA GLY A 111 2.84 6.37 4.17
C GLY A 111 2.28 5.02 4.58
N ALA A 112 1.45 4.43 3.73
CA ALA A 112 0.83 3.13 3.99
C ALA A 112 1.88 2.03 4.24
N PHE A 113 2.98 2.04 3.48
CA PHE A 113 4.05 1.08 3.72
C PHE A 113 4.75 1.29 5.05
N CYS A 114 5.25 2.51 5.32
CA CYS A 114 5.99 2.76 6.56
C CYS A 114 5.11 2.45 7.77
N ASN A 115 3.82 2.78 7.68
CA ASN A 115 2.85 2.57 8.75
C ASN A 115 2.42 1.11 8.94
N PHE A 116 2.14 0.38 7.88
CA PHE A 116 1.50 -0.95 8.00
C PHE A 116 2.44 -2.12 7.71
N CYS A 117 3.60 -1.88 7.08
CA CYS A 117 4.54 -2.94 6.72
C CYS A 117 5.82 -2.91 7.56
N THR A 118 6.13 -1.81 8.24
CA THR A 118 7.36 -1.68 9.04
C THR A 118 7.05 -1.34 10.49
N GLU A 119 8.08 -1.23 11.34
CA GLU A 119 7.95 -0.68 12.69
C GLU A 119 8.50 0.76 12.78
N ALA A 120 8.80 1.42 11.66
CA ALA A 120 9.43 2.74 11.67
C ALA A 120 8.58 3.80 12.40
N THR A 121 7.25 3.74 12.27
CA THR A 121 6.32 4.63 12.98
C THR A 121 5.78 4.04 14.28
N GLY A 122 6.31 2.89 14.71
CA GLY A 122 5.92 2.24 15.97
C GLY A 122 4.50 1.66 15.97
N PHE A 123 4.04 1.09 14.85
CA PHE A 123 2.69 0.56 14.70
C PHE A 123 2.26 -0.33 15.88
N SER A 124 3.13 -1.26 16.30
CA SER A 124 2.79 -2.19 17.39
C SER A 124 2.61 -1.51 18.76
N LYS A 125 3.16 -0.30 18.94
CA LYS A 125 2.91 0.53 20.13
C LYS A 125 1.59 1.30 20.01
N THR A 126 1.30 1.81 18.82
CA THR A 126 0.07 2.56 18.55
C THR A 126 -1.17 1.66 18.62
N PHE A 127 -1.08 0.44 18.08
CA PHE A 127 -2.14 -0.57 18.07
C PHE A 127 -1.67 -1.88 18.70
N PRO A 128 -1.62 -1.97 20.04
CA PRO A 128 -1.18 -3.16 20.75
C PRO A 128 -2.05 -4.37 20.41
N GLY A 129 -1.44 -5.51 20.13
CA GLY A 129 -2.15 -6.76 19.81
C GLY A 129 -2.71 -6.82 18.39
N ILE A 130 -2.54 -5.78 17.57
CA ILE A 130 -3.01 -5.76 16.18
C ILE A 130 -1.87 -6.14 15.23
N THR A 131 -2.15 -7.05 14.28
CA THR A 131 -1.21 -7.45 13.24
C THR A 131 -1.63 -6.84 11.90
N PRO A 132 -0.87 -5.87 11.35
CA PRO A 132 -1.19 -5.25 10.08
C PRO A 132 -0.73 -6.11 8.91
N HIS A 133 -1.59 -6.19 7.90
CA HIS A 133 -1.34 -6.84 6.62
C HIS A 133 -1.77 -5.91 5.48
N LEU A 134 -0.80 -5.26 4.83
CA LEU A 134 -1.10 -4.48 3.64
C LEU A 134 -1.24 -5.42 2.43
N ALA A 135 -2.39 -5.37 1.77
CA ALA A 135 -2.71 -6.23 0.64
C ALA A 135 -2.26 -5.59 -0.69
N THR A 136 -1.55 -6.34 -1.52
CA THR A 136 -1.12 -5.92 -2.86
C THR A 136 -1.44 -6.96 -3.92
N LEU A 137 -1.17 -6.61 -5.19
CA LEU A 137 -1.48 -7.43 -6.36
C LEU A 137 -0.90 -8.85 -6.23
N SER A 138 -1.76 -9.87 -6.41
CA SER A 138 -1.40 -11.29 -6.30
C SER A 138 -0.28 -11.73 -7.24
N TRP A 139 -0.10 -11.03 -8.37
CA TRP A 139 0.93 -11.34 -9.36
C TRP A 139 2.35 -11.23 -8.80
N PHE A 140 2.63 -10.27 -7.90
CA PHE A 140 3.94 -10.13 -7.29
C PHE A 140 4.36 -11.38 -6.49
N PHE A 141 3.38 -12.12 -5.94
CA PHE A 141 3.65 -13.33 -5.17
C PHE A 141 3.96 -14.56 -6.03
N LYS A 142 3.87 -14.45 -7.36
CA LYS A 142 4.27 -15.51 -8.31
C LYS A 142 5.74 -15.39 -8.73
N ILE A 143 6.40 -14.28 -8.40
CA ILE A 143 7.78 -14.00 -8.81
C ILE A 143 8.72 -14.43 -7.67
N PRO A 144 9.66 -15.36 -7.93
CA PRO A 144 10.70 -15.72 -6.97
C PRO A 144 11.44 -14.52 -6.40
N LEU A 145 11.84 -14.60 -5.13
CA LEU A 145 12.53 -13.57 -4.34
C LEU A 145 11.69 -12.31 -4.05
N VAL A 146 10.88 -11.84 -5.00
CA VAL A 146 9.94 -10.72 -4.81
C VAL A 146 8.88 -11.12 -3.78
N ARG A 147 8.30 -12.32 -3.89
CA ARG A 147 7.27 -12.80 -2.96
C ARG A 147 7.80 -12.87 -1.52
N GLU A 148 9.03 -13.32 -1.31
CA GLU A 148 9.66 -13.45 0.00
C GLU A 148 9.95 -12.08 0.58
N TYR A 149 10.46 -11.16 -0.25
CA TYR A 149 10.73 -9.80 0.18
C TYR A 149 9.45 -9.05 0.58
N LEU A 150 8.35 -9.23 -0.15
CA LEU A 150 7.05 -8.68 0.22
C LEU A 150 6.49 -9.30 1.51
N MET A 151 6.47 -10.63 1.60
CA MET A 151 5.97 -11.34 2.77
C MET A 151 6.77 -11.02 4.03
N ALA A 152 8.09 -10.85 3.92
CA ALA A 152 8.95 -10.47 5.05
C ALA A 152 8.55 -9.13 5.68
N LYS A 153 8.02 -8.21 4.86
CA LYS A 153 7.47 -6.92 5.29
C LYS A 153 6.02 -7.01 5.79
N GLY A 154 5.43 -8.21 5.85
CA GLY A 154 4.03 -8.43 6.24
C GLY A 154 3.00 -8.12 5.14
N VAL A 155 3.45 -7.87 3.91
CA VAL A 155 2.56 -7.64 2.77
C VAL A 155 1.93 -8.97 2.35
N CYS A 156 0.62 -8.96 2.11
CA CYS A 156 -0.14 -10.14 1.67
C CYS A 156 -0.79 -9.93 0.30
N SER A 157 -1.39 -10.98 -0.23
CA SER A 157 -2.15 -10.89 -1.47
C SER A 157 -3.52 -10.25 -1.25
N VAL A 158 -3.95 -9.39 -2.18
CA VAL A 158 -5.32 -8.84 -2.23
C VAL A 158 -6.34 -9.83 -2.83
N SER A 159 -5.97 -11.10 -3.01
CA SER A 159 -6.91 -12.12 -3.49
C SER A 159 -7.96 -12.43 -2.41
N GLN A 160 -9.16 -12.79 -2.84
CA GLN A 160 -10.24 -13.17 -1.92
C GLN A 160 -9.82 -14.29 -0.96
N PRO A 161 -9.16 -15.39 -1.39
CA PRO A 161 -8.73 -16.44 -0.46
C PRO A 161 -7.76 -15.96 0.63
N ALA A 162 -6.87 -15.01 0.30
CA ALA A 162 -5.91 -14.47 1.25
C ALA A 162 -6.57 -13.61 2.32
N ILE A 163 -7.52 -12.76 1.89
CA ILE A 163 -8.31 -11.92 2.80
C ILE A 163 -9.21 -12.80 3.67
N ASP A 164 -9.90 -13.79 3.07
CA ASP A 164 -10.75 -14.73 3.79
C ASP A 164 -9.96 -15.49 4.85
N TYR A 165 -8.76 -15.98 4.51
CA TYR A 165 -7.90 -16.67 5.47
C TYR A 165 -7.55 -15.76 6.66
N LEU A 166 -7.08 -14.53 6.41
CA LEU A 166 -6.70 -13.59 7.45
C LEU A 166 -7.88 -13.17 8.35
N LEU A 167 -9.09 -13.08 7.80
CA LEU A 167 -10.26 -12.69 8.58
C LEU A 167 -10.92 -13.86 9.33
N SER A 168 -10.61 -15.11 8.96
CA SER A 168 -11.16 -16.32 9.58
C SER A 168 -10.20 -17.05 10.51
N HIS A 169 -8.89 -16.78 10.43
CA HIS A 169 -7.87 -17.46 11.23
C HIS A 169 -7.25 -16.52 12.26
N GLY A 170 -7.72 -16.65 13.51
CA GLY A 170 -7.30 -15.81 14.63
C GLY A 170 -8.03 -14.46 14.68
N THR A 171 -7.67 -13.65 15.66
CA THR A 171 -8.21 -12.30 15.88
C THR A 171 -7.09 -11.25 15.88
N GLY A 172 -7.44 -9.98 15.82
CA GLY A 172 -6.48 -8.88 15.82
C GLY A 172 -5.79 -8.65 14.48
N ASN A 173 -6.25 -9.28 13.39
CA ASN A 173 -5.72 -9.03 12.05
C ASN A 173 -6.32 -7.74 11.48
N LEU A 174 -5.47 -6.85 10.97
CA LEU A 174 -5.85 -5.63 10.27
C LEU A 174 -5.41 -5.73 8.81
N VAL A 175 -6.35 -6.01 7.91
CA VAL A 175 -6.09 -6.13 6.47
C VAL A 175 -6.30 -4.78 5.79
N GLY A 176 -5.21 -4.13 5.41
CA GLY A 176 -5.23 -2.86 4.67
C GLY A 176 -5.38 -3.10 3.16
N ILE A 177 -6.43 -2.54 2.56
CA ILE A 177 -6.68 -2.61 1.11
C ILE A 177 -6.66 -1.19 0.56
N VAL A 178 -5.84 -0.97 -0.45
CA VAL A 178 -5.86 0.29 -1.20
C VAL A 178 -6.98 0.23 -2.23
N VAL A 179 -8.17 0.71 -1.85
CA VAL A 179 -9.44 0.39 -2.53
C VAL A 179 -9.51 0.92 -3.96
N GLY A 180 -9.01 2.13 -4.19
CA GLY A 180 -8.92 2.72 -5.53
C GLY A 180 -7.96 1.97 -6.46
N GLY A 181 -7.00 1.25 -5.88
CA GLY A 181 -6.01 0.44 -6.58
C GLY A 181 -5.29 1.22 -7.68
N VAL A 182 -4.99 0.52 -8.78
CA VAL A 182 -4.33 1.13 -9.93
C VAL A 182 -5.10 2.33 -10.48
N GLY A 183 -6.43 2.34 -10.45
CA GLY A 183 -7.19 3.46 -11.03
C GLY A 183 -6.88 4.80 -10.35
N GLU A 184 -6.73 4.78 -9.03
CA GLU A 184 -6.44 5.97 -8.24
C GLU A 184 -4.97 6.37 -8.33
N ALA A 185 -4.05 5.40 -8.39
CA ALA A 185 -2.63 5.65 -8.66
C ALA A 185 -2.39 6.39 -10.00
N LEU A 186 -3.32 6.30 -10.96
CA LEU A 186 -3.24 7.01 -12.25
C LEU A 186 -3.70 8.44 -12.22
N GLN A 187 -4.39 8.80 -11.16
CA GLN A 187 -4.92 10.14 -10.95
C GLN A 187 -4.26 10.77 -9.72
N SER A 188 -3.15 10.18 -9.26
CA SER A 188 -2.35 10.65 -8.13
C SER A 188 -1.58 11.91 -8.53
N VAL A 189 -2.26 13.04 -8.51
CA VAL A 189 -1.64 14.36 -8.71
C VAL A 189 -1.75 15.20 -7.44
N PRO A 190 -0.74 16.03 -7.13
CA PRO A 190 -0.75 16.87 -5.93
C PRO A 190 -2.01 17.74 -5.81
N ASN A 191 -2.42 18.00 -4.57
CA ASN A 191 -3.59 18.83 -4.23
C ASN A 191 -4.92 18.29 -4.76
N THR A 192 -5.01 16.99 -5.08
CA THR A 192 -6.27 16.35 -5.43
C THR A 192 -6.71 15.36 -4.36
N THR A 193 -7.99 15.42 -4.03
CA THR A 193 -8.65 14.58 -3.02
C THR A 193 -9.76 13.79 -3.68
N THR A 194 -9.41 13.14 -4.80
CA THR A 194 -10.34 12.33 -5.58
C THR A 194 -10.02 10.86 -5.37
N LEU A 195 -10.99 10.11 -4.84
CA LEU A 195 -10.84 8.70 -4.52
C LEU A 195 -11.74 7.84 -5.40
N ILE A 196 -11.23 6.72 -5.92
CA ILE A 196 -12.04 5.77 -6.70
C ILE A 196 -12.66 4.77 -5.73
N LEU A 197 -13.85 5.10 -5.23
CA LEU A 197 -14.51 4.36 -4.15
C LEU A 197 -16.01 4.12 -4.40
N GLN A 198 -16.68 4.96 -5.20
CA GLN A 198 -18.15 4.99 -5.30
C GLN A 198 -18.74 3.64 -5.73
N LYS A 199 -18.04 2.95 -6.62
CA LYS A 199 -18.45 1.64 -7.16
C LYS A 199 -17.69 0.47 -6.53
N ARG A 200 -16.73 0.71 -5.64
CA ARG A 200 -15.84 -0.30 -5.07
C ARG A 200 -16.41 -0.86 -3.77
N LYS A 201 -17.37 -1.79 -3.88
CA LYS A 201 -18.08 -2.33 -2.70
C LYS A 201 -17.64 -3.73 -2.25
N GLY A 202 -16.67 -4.32 -2.95
CA GLY A 202 -16.18 -5.68 -2.67
C GLY A 202 -15.62 -5.83 -1.26
N PHE A 203 -14.86 -4.84 -0.79
CA PHE A 203 -14.27 -4.88 0.55
C PHE A 203 -15.32 -4.84 1.67
N VAL A 204 -16.41 -4.09 1.49
CA VAL A 204 -17.55 -4.04 2.41
C VAL A 204 -18.26 -5.39 2.45
N ARG A 205 -18.46 -6.00 1.28
CA ARG A 205 -19.03 -7.35 1.18
C ARG A 205 -18.19 -8.36 1.96
N THR A 206 -16.88 -8.38 1.73
CA THR A 206 -15.96 -9.28 2.44
C THR A 206 -15.99 -9.02 3.94
N ALA A 207 -16.00 -7.76 4.38
CA ALA A 207 -16.09 -7.41 5.79
C ALA A 207 -17.38 -7.94 6.45
N LEU A 208 -18.54 -7.80 5.78
CA LEU A 208 -19.81 -8.39 6.23
C LEU A 208 -19.75 -9.91 6.32
N GLN A 209 -19.11 -10.59 5.36
CA GLN A 209 -19.03 -12.06 5.36
C GLN A 209 -18.25 -12.63 6.55
N HIS A 210 -17.27 -11.88 7.05
CA HIS A 210 -16.41 -12.29 8.16
C HIS A 210 -16.72 -11.58 9.48
N GLY A 211 -17.69 -10.65 9.51
CA GLY A 211 -17.93 -9.80 10.69
C GLY A 211 -16.73 -8.90 11.02
N ALA A 212 -15.87 -8.61 10.04
CA ALA A 212 -14.70 -7.76 10.24
C ALA A 212 -15.13 -6.29 10.26
N HIS A 213 -14.60 -5.52 11.20
CA HIS A 213 -14.94 -4.10 11.32
C HIS A 213 -14.26 -3.31 10.19
N LEU A 214 -14.98 -2.36 9.59
CA LEU A 214 -14.42 -1.50 8.56
C LEU A 214 -13.68 -0.32 9.20
N VAL A 215 -12.47 -0.03 8.74
CA VAL A 215 -11.68 1.11 9.25
C VAL A 215 -11.44 2.12 8.13
N PRO A 216 -12.04 3.31 8.16
CA PRO A 216 -11.72 4.38 7.22
C PRO A 216 -10.33 4.94 7.56
N THR A 217 -9.48 5.12 6.57
CA THR A 217 -8.11 5.63 6.78
C THR A 217 -7.71 6.56 5.65
N PHE A 218 -7.22 7.73 6.02
CA PHE A 218 -6.80 8.76 5.06
C PHE A 218 -5.36 9.19 5.32
N THR A 219 -4.56 9.31 4.28
CA THR A 219 -3.15 9.71 4.34
C THR A 219 -2.95 11.05 3.64
N PHE A 220 -2.76 12.10 4.42
CA PHE A 220 -2.41 13.43 3.93
C PHE A 220 -0.94 13.47 3.50
N GLY A 221 -0.64 14.20 2.42
CA GLY A 221 0.73 14.35 1.90
C GLY A 221 1.19 13.24 0.94
N GLU A 222 0.46 12.14 0.85
CA GLU A 222 0.83 10.97 0.04
C GLU A 222 0.87 11.28 -1.47
N THR A 223 -0.01 12.16 -1.95
CA THR A 223 -0.09 12.55 -3.37
C THR A 223 0.88 13.67 -3.75
N GLU A 224 1.49 14.32 -2.75
CA GLU A 224 2.35 15.50 -2.91
C GLU A 224 3.84 15.14 -3.05
N VAL A 225 4.19 13.87 -2.87
CA VAL A 225 5.60 13.41 -2.91
C VAL A 225 6.15 13.26 -4.32
N TYR A 226 5.32 13.34 -5.35
CA TYR A 226 5.72 13.30 -6.76
C TYR A 226 4.75 14.10 -7.62
N ASP A 227 5.26 14.60 -8.75
CA ASP A 227 4.43 15.10 -9.84
C ASP A 227 4.22 13.98 -10.86
N GLN A 228 2.97 13.74 -11.25
CA GLN A 228 2.62 12.74 -12.25
C GLN A 228 2.15 13.39 -13.55
N VAL A 229 2.65 12.88 -14.68
CA VAL A 229 2.20 13.30 -16.01
C VAL A 229 0.91 12.55 -16.36
N LEU A 230 -0.19 13.29 -16.47
CA LEU A 230 -1.46 12.78 -16.96
C LEU A 230 -1.54 12.97 -18.48
N PHE A 231 -1.78 11.88 -19.19
CA PHE A 231 -1.93 11.90 -20.63
C PHE A 231 -3.40 12.08 -21.02
N HIS A 232 -3.67 13.00 -21.95
CA HIS A 232 -5.01 13.18 -22.51
C HIS A 232 -5.51 11.88 -23.15
N LYS A 233 -6.82 11.58 -23.04
CA LYS A 233 -7.41 10.31 -23.49
C LYS A 233 -7.15 10.01 -24.98
N ASP A 234 -7.06 11.05 -25.79
CA ASP A 234 -6.83 10.91 -27.23
C ASP A 234 -5.35 10.71 -27.60
N SER A 235 -4.43 10.92 -26.66
CA SER A 235 -2.98 10.80 -26.89
C SER A 235 -2.55 9.36 -27.16
N ARG A 236 -1.50 9.21 -27.97
CA ARG A 236 -0.86 7.90 -28.23
C ARG A 236 -0.37 7.26 -26.95
N MET A 237 0.16 8.05 -26.02
CA MET A 237 0.68 7.54 -24.75
C MET A 237 -0.44 7.00 -23.85
N TYR A 238 -1.59 7.70 -23.76
CA TYR A 238 -2.74 7.19 -23.01
C TYR A 238 -3.25 5.85 -23.58
N LYS A 239 -3.32 5.74 -24.91
CA LYS A 239 -3.70 4.49 -25.60
C LYS A 239 -2.69 3.36 -25.33
N PHE A 240 -1.40 3.67 -25.37
CA PHE A 240 -0.34 2.72 -25.01
C PHE A 240 -0.46 2.25 -23.56
N GLN A 241 -0.56 3.17 -22.61
CA GLN A 241 -0.70 2.83 -21.19
C GLN A 241 -1.96 1.98 -20.92
N SER A 242 -3.08 2.33 -21.57
CA SER A 242 -4.33 1.57 -21.48
C SER A 242 -4.18 0.13 -22.02
N CYS A 243 -3.47 -0.02 -23.14
CA CYS A 243 -3.16 -1.33 -23.70
C CYS A 243 -2.22 -2.13 -22.78
N PHE A 244 -1.14 -1.53 -22.31
CA PHE A 244 -0.18 -2.13 -21.39
C PHE A 244 -0.86 -2.63 -20.12
N ARG A 245 -1.71 -1.79 -19.51
CA ARG A 245 -2.52 -2.15 -18.33
C ARG A 245 -3.40 -3.38 -18.60
N ARG A 246 -4.02 -3.45 -19.77
CA ARG A 246 -4.89 -4.58 -20.15
C ARG A 246 -4.10 -5.88 -20.30
N ILE A 247 -2.86 -5.81 -20.79
CA ILE A 247 -1.99 -6.98 -21.00
C ILE A 247 -1.36 -7.45 -19.68
N PHE A 248 -0.74 -6.53 -18.95
CA PHE A 248 0.13 -6.88 -17.82
C PHE A 248 -0.55 -6.73 -16.45
N GLY A 249 -1.71 -6.08 -16.37
CA GLY A 249 -2.44 -5.90 -15.12
C GLY A 249 -1.85 -4.87 -14.15
N PHE A 250 -0.70 -4.27 -14.49
CA PHE A 250 -0.10 -3.12 -13.80
C PHE A 250 0.14 -1.98 -14.79
N TYR A 251 0.39 -0.78 -14.28
CA TYR A 251 0.46 0.43 -15.10
C TYR A 251 1.87 1.00 -15.20
N PHE A 252 2.12 1.69 -16.31
CA PHE A 252 3.32 2.48 -16.53
C PHE A 252 3.04 3.96 -16.24
N CYS A 253 3.43 4.46 -15.07
CA CYS A 253 3.28 5.87 -14.71
C CYS A 253 4.52 6.66 -15.13
N VAL A 254 4.33 7.85 -15.71
CA VAL A 254 5.41 8.82 -15.92
C VAL A 254 5.29 9.86 -14.82
N PHE A 255 6.31 9.96 -14.00
CA PHE A 255 6.34 10.86 -12.84
C PHE A 255 7.75 11.39 -12.63
N TYR A 256 7.84 12.50 -11.91
CA TYR A 256 9.11 13.12 -11.55
C TYR A 256 9.01 13.76 -10.18
N GLY A 257 10.16 13.96 -9.56
CA GLY A 257 10.33 14.71 -8.34
C GLY A 257 11.66 15.45 -8.38
N LYS A 258 12.44 15.34 -7.32
CA LYS A 258 13.76 15.96 -7.20
C LYS A 258 14.85 15.11 -7.83
N SER A 259 15.88 15.79 -8.30
CA SER A 259 17.19 15.19 -8.61
C SER A 259 18.10 15.20 -7.38
N PHE A 260 19.25 14.52 -7.51
CA PHE A 260 20.38 14.64 -6.59
C PHE A 260 21.04 16.03 -6.64
N TRP A 261 20.83 16.78 -7.73
CA TRP A 261 21.39 18.11 -7.92
C TRP A 261 20.31 19.19 -7.67
N PRO A 262 20.61 20.27 -6.92
CA PRO A 262 19.67 21.35 -6.68
C PRO A 262 19.07 21.92 -7.97
N GLY A 263 17.76 22.19 -7.98
CA GLY A 263 17.08 22.87 -9.09
C GLY A 263 16.78 22.02 -10.34
N SER A 264 17.04 20.71 -10.31
CA SER A 264 16.73 19.81 -11.43
C SER A 264 15.68 18.75 -11.07
N THR A 265 14.93 18.29 -12.08
CA THR A 265 13.94 17.23 -11.95
C THR A 265 14.60 15.85 -11.98
N GLY A 266 14.04 14.90 -11.24
CA GLY A 266 14.59 13.54 -11.14
C GLY A 266 13.57 12.54 -10.62
N LEU A 267 14.05 11.43 -10.06
CA LEU A 267 13.21 10.35 -9.54
C LEU A 267 13.14 10.29 -8.01
N LEU A 268 13.87 11.17 -7.31
CA LEU A 268 13.74 11.28 -5.85
C LEU A 268 12.42 11.98 -5.51
N PRO A 269 11.72 11.54 -4.46
CA PRO A 269 10.46 12.16 -4.07
C PRO A 269 10.67 13.57 -3.51
N TYR A 270 9.60 14.36 -3.43
CA TYR A 270 9.59 15.59 -2.64
C TYR A 270 9.47 15.24 -1.15
N SER A 271 10.41 15.71 -0.33
CA SER A 271 10.26 15.75 1.14
C SER A 271 9.04 16.59 1.52
N GLN A 272 7.91 15.92 1.73
CA GLN A 272 6.66 16.44 2.25
C GLN A 272 6.25 15.60 3.45
N PRO A 273 5.68 16.21 4.51
CA PRO A 273 5.08 15.47 5.63
C PRO A 273 3.99 14.51 5.13
N ILE A 274 4.02 13.26 5.59
CA ILE A 274 2.97 12.27 5.31
C ILE A 274 2.30 11.86 6.62
N VAL A 275 0.99 12.08 6.73
CA VAL A 275 0.25 11.79 7.96
C VAL A 275 -0.92 10.87 7.66
N THR A 276 -0.88 9.65 8.20
CA THR A 276 -2.00 8.70 8.10
C THR A 276 -2.87 8.81 9.34
N VAL A 277 -4.14 9.18 9.14
CA VAL A 277 -5.18 9.16 10.18
C VAL A 277 -6.00 7.88 10.04
N VAL A 278 -5.95 7.04 11.07
CA VAL A 278 -6.75 5.82 11.22
C VAL A 278 -8.01 6.17 11.98
N GLY A 279 -9.14 6.11 11.28
CA GLY A 279 -10.46 6.46 11.80
C GLY A 279 -11.07 5.43 12.74
N GLU A 280 -12.25 5.77 13.26
CA GLU A 280 -13.00 4.91 14.16
C GLU A 280 -13.52 3.65 13.43
N PRO A 281 -13.36 2.44 14.01
CA PRO A 281 -13.86 1.22 13.38
C PRO A 281 -15.39 1.23 13.35
N LEU A 282 -15.95 0.90 12.18
CA LEU A 282 -17.37 0.66 11.97
C LEU A 282 -17.66 -0.82 12.25
N PRO A 283 -18.43 -1.16 13.30
CA PRO A 283 -18.78 -2.54 13.60
C PRO A 283 -19.76 -3.09 12.56
N LEU A 284 -19.50 -4.31 12.08
CA LEU A 284 -20.32 -4.99 11.08
C LEU A 284 -20.82 -6.33 11.64
N PRO A 285 -22.09 -6.70 11.37
CA PRO A 285 -22.56 -8.05 11.66
C PRO A 285 -21.89 -9.05 10.71
N GLN A 286 -21.74 -10.30 11.16
CA GLN A 286 -21.31 -11.39 10.29
C GLN A 286 -22.51 -12.00 9.55
N ILE A 287 -22.48 -11.95 8.22
CA ILE A 287 -23.56 -12.41 7.34
C ILE A 287 -22.93 -13.09 6.12
N GLU A 288 -23.12 -14.41 6.00
CA GLU A 288 -22.48 -15.24 4.95
C GLU A 288 -22.80 -14.75 3.51
N LYS A 289 -24.05 -14.34 3.28
CA LYS A 289 -24.55 -13.89 1.98
C LYS A 289 -25.24 -12.52 2.13
N PRO A 290 -24.47 -11.42 2.27
CA PRO A 290 -25.05 -10.10 2.49
C PRO A 290 -25.79 -9.64 1.23
N SER A 291 -26.98 -9.07 1.41
CA SER A 291 -27.77 -8.53 0.29
C SER A 291 -27.09 -7.29 -0.30
N LYS A 292 -27.46 -6.93 -1.54
CA LYS A 292 -26.91 -5.74 -2.20
C LYS A 292 -27.25 -4.47 -1.42
N GLU A 293 -28.48 -4.36 -0.93
CA GLU A 293 -28.98 -3.23 -0.16
C GLU A 293 -28.19 -3.05 1.14
N MET A 294 -27.82 -4.16 1.77
CA MET A 294 -27.01 -4.15 2.98
C MET A 294 -25.58 -3.71 2.71
N VAL A 295 -24.95 -4.25 1.65
CA VAL A 295 -23.63 -3.81 1.21
C VAL A 295 -23.66 -2.32 0.87
N ASP A 296 -24.70 -1.84 0.19
CA ASP A 296 -24.87 -0.44 -0.18
C ASP A 296 -25.04 0.46 1.06
N LYS A 297 -25.80 0.01 2.06
CA LYS A 297 -25.96 0.70 3.35
C LYS A 297 -24.62 0.87 4.06
N TYR A 298 -23.86 -0.21 4.29
CA TYR A 298 -22.58 -0.14 5.01
C TYR A 298 -21.51 0.58 4.20
N HIS A 299 -21.55 0.51 2.87
CA HIS A 299 -20.68 1.30 2.00
C HIS A 299 -20.95 2.80 2.12
N ALA A 300 -22.22 3.21 2.20
CA ALA A 300 -22.59 4.60 2.45
C ALA A 300 -22.12 5.09 3.83
N LEU A 301 -22.27 4.27 4.88
CA LEU A 301 -21.74 4.58 6.22
C LEU A 301 -20.21 4.71 6.22
N TYR A 302 -19.51 3.84 5.49
CA TYR A 302 -18.06 3.93 5.32
C TYR A 302 -17.64 5.23 4.60
N ILE A 303 -18.34 5.59 3.53
CA ILE A 303 -18.09 6.83 2.79
C ILE A 303 -18.30 8.07 3.68
N ASP A 304 -19.39 8.11 4.45
CA ASP A 304 -19.69 9.20 5.38
C ASP A 304 -18.61 9.33 6.47
N ALA A 305 -18.21 8.20 7.06
CA ALA A 305 -17.14 8.15 8.05
C ALA A 305 -15.80 8.64 7.48
N LEU A 306 -15.46 8.27 6.25
CA LEU A 306 -14.25 8.73 5.57
C LEU A 306 -14.30 10.23 5.23
N HIS A 307 -15.45 10.72 4.78
CA HIS A 307 -15.70 12.16 4.56
C HIS A 307 -15.47 12.96 5.84
N LYS A 308 -16.11 12.54 6.93
CA LYS A 308 -15.98 13.17 8.24
C LYS A 308 -14.54 13.14 8.74
N LEU A 309 -13.86 12.01 8.59
CA LEU A 309 -12.45 11.87 8.97
C LEU A 309 -11.56 12.86 8.23
N PHE A 310 -11.78 13.01 6.90
CA PHE A 310 -11.06 13.97 6.09
C PHE A 310 -11.35 15.41 6.54
N ASP A 311 -12.62 15.81 6.62
CA ASP A 311 -13.01 17.18 6.95
C ASP A 311 -12.51 17.63 8.33
N GLN A 312 -12.47 16.72 9.31
CA GLN A 312 -11.96 17.01 10.65
C GLN A 312 -10.45 17.32 10.70
N HIS A 313 -9.67 16.81 9.75
CA HIS A 313 -8.20 16.87 9.81
C HIS A 313 -7.57 17.69 8.67
N LYS A 314 -8.32 17.98 7.59
CA LYS A 314 -7.79 18.56 6.35
C LYS A 314 -7.04 19.88 6.56
N THR A 315 -7.58 20.80 7.35
CA THR A 315 -6.95 22.11 7.59
C THR A 315 -5.70 22.03 8.43
N HIS A 316 -5.67 21.11 9.39
CA HIS A 316 -4.48 20.87 10.21
C HIS A 316 -3.31 20.34 9.37
N TYR A 317 -3.60 19.60 8.30
CA TYR A 317 -2.60 19.01 7.40
C TYR A 317 -2.46 19.73 6.05
N GLY A 318 -2.83 21.01 6.00
CA GLY A 318 -2.48 21.90 4.89
C GLY A 318 -3.46 21.96 3.72
N CYS A 319 -4.59 21.25 3.78
CA CYS A 319 -5.67 21.41 2.81
C CYS A 319 -6.53 22.64 3.16
N PRO A 320 -6.97 23.45 2.18
CA PRO A 320 -7.92 24.53 2.41
C PRO A 320 -9.26 24.03 2.98
N GLU A 321 -9.93 24.86 3.77
CA GLU A 321 -11.28 24.55 4.31
C GLU A 321 -12.30 24.26 3.20
N THR A 322 -12.15 24.91 2.04
CA THR A 322 -13.00 24.73 0.86
C THR A 322 -12.72 23.44 0.10
N GLN A 323 -11.61 22.77 0.36
CA GLN A 323 -11.27 21.51 -0.30
C GLN A 323 -12.22 20.41 0.14
N LYS A 324 -12.73 19.65 -0.83
CA LYS A 324 -13.67 18.55 -0.62
C LYS A 324 -13.06 17.23 -1.06
N LEU A 325 -13.38 16.18 -0.32
CA LEU A 325 -13.14 14.81 -0.76
C LEU A 325 -14.17 14.46 -1.86
N VAL A 326 -13.71 13.93 -2.99
CA VAL A 326 -14.57 13.58 -4.12
C VAL A 326 -14.47 12.08 -4.36
N PHE A 327 -15.62 11.41 -4.53
CA PHE A 327 -15.69 9.98 -4.80
C PHE A 327 -16.11 9.69 -6.25
N LEU A 328 -15.31 8.88 -6.94
CA LEU A 328 -15.55 8.39 -8.31
C LEU A 328 -15.93 6.91 -8.36
#